data_AF-A0A1I2P0W6-F1
#
_entry.id   AF-A0A1I2P0W6-F1
#
_cell.length_a   1.000
_cell.length_b   1.000
_cell.length_c   1.000
_cell.angle_alpha   90.00
_cell.angle_beta   90.00
_cell.angle_gamma   90.00
#
_symmetry.space_group_name_H-M   'P 1'
#
loop_
_entity.id
_entity.type
_entity.pdbx_description
1 polymer ?
#
loop_
_entity_poly.entity_id
_entity_poly.type
_entity_poly.pdbx_seq_one_letter_code
_entity_poly.pdbx_strand_id
1 'polypeptide(L)' 'MNRLLLVKALKVATLVGTALLVINQYDALFDDAELRVVPAILTYCVPFAVFMAGQLSNRQNRSTVQR' A
#
# COMPACT_ATOMS: atom_id res chain seq x y z
N MET A 1 -4.51 17.23 -3.34
CA MET A 1 -4.43 16.11 -2.35
C MET A 1 -3.88 16.61 -1.03
N ASN A 2 -4.44 16.17 0.09
CA ASN A 2 -3.98 16.60 1.41
C ASN A 2 -2.59 16.01 1.70
N ARG A 3 -1.54 16.83 1.87
CA ARG A 3 -0.16 16.35 2.09
C ARG A 3 -0.07 15.36 3.24
N LEU A 4 -0.84 15.60 4.31
CA LEU A 4 -0.91 14.71 5.47
C LEU A 4 -1.47 13.31 5.14
N LEU A 5 -2.41 13.21 4.20
CA LEU A 5 -2.93 11.92 3.74
C LEU A 5 -1.92 11.19 2.85
N LEU A 6 -1.16 11.92 2.04
CA LEU A 6 -0.12 11.34 1.20
C LEU A 6 0.97 10.70 2.07
N VAL A 7 1.41 11.39 3.13
CA VAL A 7 2.38 10.87 4.10
C VAL A 7 1.83 9.65 4.85
N LYS A 8 0.55 9.68 5.26
CA LYS A 8 -0.10 8.51 5.87
C LYS A 8 -0.17 7.32 4.91
N ALA A 9 -0.54 7.56 3.66
CA ALA A 9 -0.62 6.53 2.61
C ALA A 9 0.75 5.90 2.36
N LEU A 10 1.80 6.73 2.25
CA LEU A 10 3.17 6.26 2.11
C LEU A 10 3.61 5.44 3.33
N LYS A 11 3.36 5.91 4.55
CA LYS A 11 3.73 5.16 5.77
C LYS A 11 3.04 3.80 5.84
N VAL A 12 1.76 3.73 5.50
CA VAL A 12 1.01 2.46 5.44
C VAL A 12 1.60 1.57 4.34
N ALA A 13 1.84 2.11 3.15
CA ALA A 13 2.38 1.36 2.03
C ALA A 13 3.78 0.81 2.28
N THR A 14 4.65 1.57 2.93
CA THR A 14 5.97 1.08 3.34
C THR A 14 5.85 -0.01 4.40
N LEU A 15 5.07 0.20 5.47
CA LEU A 15 4.95 -0.78 6.55
C LEU A 15 4.35 -2.10 6.05
N VAL A 16 3.19 -2.03 5.39
CA VAL A 16 2.47 -3.20 4.89
C VAL A 16 3.25 -3.82 3.72
N GLY A 17 3.77 -3.00 2.81
CA GLY A 17 4.54 -3.48 1.66
C GLY A 17 5.83 -4.18 2.08
N THR A 18 6.56 -3.70 3.09
CA THR A 18 7.75 -4.39 3.59
C THR A 18 7.38 -5.72 4.25
N ALA A 19 6.34 -5.75 5.09
CA ALA A 19 5.87 -7.01 5.68
C ALA A 19 5.47 -8.02 4.61
N LEU A 20 4.70 -7.58 3.61
CA LEU A 20 4.27 -8.40 2.49
C LEU A 20 5.44 -8.84 1.60
N LEU A 21 6.44 -8.00 1.38
CA LEU A 21 7.61 -8.34 0.58
C LEU A 21 8.43 -9.44 1.27
N VAL A 22 8.65 -9.28 2.58
CA VAL A 22 9.37 -10.27 3.40
C VAL A 22 8.67 -11.63 3.37
N ILE A 23 7.34 -11.70 3.47
CA ILE A 23 6.64 -13.00 3.42
C ILE A 23 6.47 -13.56 2.00
N ASN A 24 6.35 -12.69 0.99
CA ASN A 24 6.03 -13.10 -0.39
C ASN A 24 7.28 -13.50 -1.19
N GLN A 25 8.45 -12.98 -0.80
CA GLN A 25 9.72 -13.23 -1.46
C GLN A 25 10.83 -13.43 -0.42
N TYR A 26 10.53 -14.07 0.71
CA TYR A 26 11.50 -14.38 1.76
C TYR A 26 12.76 -15.03 1.17
N ASP A 27 12.57 -16.08 0.38
CA ASP A 27 13.66 -16.83 -0.24
C ASP A 27 14.49 -15.96 -1.21
N ALA A 28 13.89 -14.99 -1.89
CA ALA A 28 14.64 -14.09 -2.77
C ALA A 28 15.38 -12.95 -2.01
N LEU A 29 15.07 -12.76 -0.73
CA LEU A 29 15.74 -11.78 0.14
C LEU A 29 16.84 -12.41 1.00
N PHE A 30 16.65 -13.66 1.41
CA PHE A 30 17.48 -14.34 2.41
C PHE A 30 18.12 -15.65 1.91
N ASP A 31 17.78 -16.11 0.70
CA ASP A 31 18.33 -17.31 0.05
C ASP A 31 18.74 -16.97 -1.41
N ASP A 32 19.18 -17.96 -2.19
CA ASP A 32 19.69 -17.78 -3.56
C ASP A 32 18.59 -17.70 -4.66
N ALA A 33 17.34 -17.36 -4.29
CA ALA A 33 16.24 -17.27 -5.25
C ALA A 33 16.21 -15.91 -6.00
N GLU A 34 15.71 -15.92 -7.24
CA GLU A 34 15.60 -14.69 -8.04
C GLU A 34 14.48 -13.76 -7.53
N LEU A 35 14.82 -12.47 -7.37
CA LEU A 35 13.86 -11.42 -7.01
C LEU A 35 12.85 -11.19 -8.14
N ARG A 36 11.57 -11.46 -7.86
CA ARG A 36 10.49 -11.16 -8.79
C ARG A 36 10.11 -9.68 -8.66
N VAL A 37 10.80 -8.84 -9.45
CA VAL A 37 10.72 -7.37 -9.40
C VAL A 37 9.30 -6.84 -9.55
N VAL A 38 8.52 -7.36 -10.52
CA VAL A 38 7.15 -6.89 -10.77
C VAL A 38 6.25 -7.09 -9.54
N PRO A 39 6.14 -8.30 -8.96
CA PRO A 39 5.42 -8.48 -7.70
C PRO A 39 5.97 -7.63 -6.56
N ALA A 40 7.30 -7.49 -6.43
CA ALA A 40 7.92 -6.72 -5.36
C ALA A 40 7.51 -5.24 -5.40
N ILE A 41 7.43 -4.64 -6.58
CA ILE A 41 6.93 -3.26 -6.76
C ILE A 41 5.45 -3.18 -6.42
N LEU A 42 4.63 -4.10 -6.95
CA LEU A 42 3.19 -4.13 -6.71
C LEU A 42 2.84 -4.29 -5.23
N THR A 43 3.67 -5.01 -4.47
CA THR A 43 3.54 -5.17 -3.04
C THR A 43 3.53 -3.83 -2.28
N TYR A 44 4.19 -2.79 -2.79
CA TYR A 44 4.10 -1.43 -2.23
C TYR A 44 3.01 -0.58 -2.89
N CYS A 45 2.83 -0.71 -4.21
CA CYS A 45 1.85 0.08 -4.96
C CYS A 45 0.40 -0.23 -4.57
N VAL A 46 0.08 -1.49 -4.33
CA VAL A 46 -1.29 -1.93 -4.01
C VAL A 46 -1.76 -1.37 -2.66
N PRO A 47 -1.03 -1.52 -1.53
CA PRO A 47 -1.43 -0.92 -0.26
C PRO A 47 -1.59 0.61 -0.33
N PHE A 48 -0.73 1.30 -1.08
CA PHE A 48 -0.86 2.74 -1.31
C PHE A 48 -2.18 3.09 -2.02
N ALA A 49 -2.46 2.41 -3.14
CA ALA A 49 -3.66 2.65 -3.93
C ALA A 49 -4.95 2.32 -3.15
N VAL A 50 -4.96 1.19 -2.43
CA VAL A 50 -6.09 0.77 -1.60
C VAL A 50 -6.35 1.77 -0.46
N PHE A 51 -5.30 2.26 0.21
CA PHE A 51 -5.44 3.28 1.24
C PHE A 51 -6.05 4.57 0.65
N MET A 52 -5.56 5.03 -0.49
CA MET A 52 -6.07 6.24 -1.16
C MET A 52 -7.52 6.07 -1.62
N ALA A 53 -7.87 4.93 -2.21
CA ALA A 53 -9.23 4.60 -2.63
C ALA A 53 -10.19 4.52 -1.43
N GLY A 54 -9.76 3.91 -0.32
CA GLY A 54 -10.53 3.88 0.93
C GLY A 54 -10.80 5.28 1.48
N GLN A 55 -9.81 6.17 1.44
CA GLN A 55 -10.01 7.56 1.87
C GLN A 55 -10.96 8.33 0.95
N LEU A 56 -10.92 8.09 -0.36
CA LEU A 56 -11.86 8.70 -1.31
C LEU A 56 -13.30 8.22 -1.07
N SER A 57 -13.49 6.91 -0.91
CA SER A 57 -14.79 6.29 -0.59
C SER A 57 -15.37 6.83 0.73
N ASN A 58 -14.54 6.97 1.77
CA ASN A 58 -14.99 7.48 3.06
C ASN A 58 -15.40 8.96 3.01
N ARG A 59 -14.74 9.77 2.16
CA ARG A 59 -15.13 11.17 1.91
C ARG A 59 -16.48 11.26 1.21
N GLN A 60 -16.71 10.42 0.20
CA GLN A 60 -17.97 10.39 -0.54
C GLN A 60 -19.15 9.96 0.34
N ASN A 61 -18.96 8.95 1.20
CA ASN A 61 -19.99 8.52 2.16
C ASN A 61 -20.39 9.65 3.13
N ARG A 62 -19.41 10.41 3.64
CA ARG A 62 -19.68 11.52 4.58
C ARG A 62 -20.47 12.66 3.94
N SER A 63 -20.29 12.93 2.65
CA SER A 63 -21.07 13.93 1.90
C SER A 63 -22.51 13.49 1.61
N THR A 64 -22.80 12.19 1.53
CA THR A 64 -24.16 11.69 1.30
C THR A 64 -25.00 11.67 2.57
N VAL A 65 -24.41 11.33 3.72
CA VAL A 65 -25.13 11.26 5.02
C VAL A 65 -25.51 12.64 5.58
N GLN A 66 -24.87 13.71 5.12
CA GLN A 66 -25.22 15.09 5.50
C GLN A 66 -26.35 15.71 4.66
N ARG A 67 -26.93 14.99 3.68
CA ARG A 67 -28.07 15.44 2.88
C ARG A 67 -29.38 14.84 3.35
#